data_AF-A0AAW6HXU1-F1
#
_entry.id   AF-A0AAW6HXU1-F1
#
_cell.length_a   1.000
_cell.length_b   1.000
_cell.length_c   1.000
_cell.angle_alpha   90.00
_cell.angle_beta   90.00
_cell.angle_gamma   90.00
#
_symmetry.space_group_name_H-M   'P 1'
#
loop_
_entity.id
_entity.type
_entity.pdbx_description
1 polymer ?
#
loop_
_entity_poly.entity_id
_entity_poly.type
_entity_poly.pdbx_seq_one_letter_code
_entity_poly.pdbx_strand_id
1 'polypeptide(L)'
;MLEISSVALQYWIEELMNIEVDGGINKDTIHRSANIAKKYLPDIDFIINEINSGKGYIEISNVPIDRTIPPPPSDGLPHPNKGHLSELCLLGITYTLGLNPFSYQEEKCGALVHDIAPIAGNKKVFLAMVLSALISTPMVHILNAISARIRYLYCVWLIHHRQVHGLLLCKQHYPYSVHLRSMH
;
A
#
# COMPACT_ATOMS: atom_id res chain seq x y z
N MET A 1 13.65 0.21 11.33
CA MET A 1 12.39 0.87 11.69
C MET A 1 12.65 2.36 11.64
N LEU A 2 11.91 3.08 10.82
CA LEU A 2 11.88 4.54 10.79
C LEU A 2 10.63 4.99 11.55
N GLU A 3 10.73 6.05 12.33
CA GLU A 3 9.60 6.56 13.08
C GLU A 3 9.38 8.03 12.72
N ILE A 4 8.15 8.37 12.33
CA ILE A 4 7.76 9.75 12.07
C ILE A 4 7.47 10.42 13.41
N SER A 5 8.05 11.59 13.67
CA SER A 5 7.75 12.32 14.92
C SER A 5 6.25 12.67 15.01
N SER A 6 5.70 12.73 16.22
CA SER A 6 4.29 13.07 16.43
C SER A 6 3.91 14.45 15.86
N VAL A 7 4.81 15.42 15.93
CA VAL A 7 4.63 16.76 15.34
C VAL A 7 4.57 16.68 13.81
N ALA A 8 5.51 15.96 13.18
CA ALA A 8 5.50 15.76 11.73
C ALA A 8 4.25 15.01 11.26
N LEU A 9 3.81 13.99 12.02
CA LEU A 9 2.58 13.26 11.73
C LEU A 9 1.35 14.18 11.72
N GLN A 10 1.22 15.10 12.67
CA GLN A 10 0.09 16.03 12.73
C GLN A 10 0.01 16.89 11.47
N TYR A 11 1.12 17.52 11.07
CA TYR A 11 1.16 18.32 9.84
C TYR A 11 0.95 17.48 8.57
N TRP A 12 1.48 16.26 8.55
CA TRP A 12 1.24 15.35 7.43
C TRP A 12 -0.25 15.00 7.28
N ILE A 13 -0.93 14.69 8.39
CA ILE A 13 -2.38 14.45 8.39
C ILE A 13 -3.13 15.69 7.88
N GLU A 14 -2.81 16.87 8.37
CA GLU A 14 -3.46 18.12 7.95
C GLU A 14 -3.29 18.39 6.45
N GLU A 15 -2.09 18.24 5.91
CA GLU A 15 -1.85 18.44 4.48
C GLU A 15 -2.58 17.40 3.61
N LEU A 16 -2.64 16.13 4.03
CA LEU A 16 -3.38 15.09 3.30
C LEU A 16 -4.90 15.33 3.34
N MET A 17 -5.44 15.80 4.47
CA MET A 17 -6.87 16.12 4.62
C MET A 17 -7.30 17.29 3.72
N ASN A 18 -6.37 18.13 3.27
CA ASN A 18 -6.63 19.22 2.33
C ASN A 18 -6.66 18.78 0.86
N ILE A 19 -6.41 17.49 0.57
CA ILE A 19 -6.60 16.95 -0.78
C ILE A 19 -8.08 16.64 -0.98
N GLU A 20 -8.73 17.36 -1.90
CA GLU A 20 -10.08 17.04 -2.38
C GLU A 20 -10.06 15.72 -3.17
N VAL A 21 -10.97 14.80 -2.82
CA VAL A 21 -11.09 13.46 -3.43
C VAL A 21 -12.49 13.32 -4.05
N ASP A 22 -12.86 14.28 -4.90
CA ASP A 22 -14.15 14.27 -5.59
C ASP A 22 -14.18 13.15 -6.64
N GLY A 23 -15.01 12.14 -6.40
CA GLY A 23 -15.14 10.99 -7.30
C GLY A 23 -14.06 9.91 -7.13
N GLY A 24 -13.27 9.97 -6.04
CA GLY A 24 -12.29 8.95 -5.69
C GLY A 24 -10.84 9.32 -6.00
N ILE A 25 -9.93 8.44 -5.61
CA ILE A 25 -8.48 8.66 -5.76
C ILE A 25 -8.09 8.51 -7.24
N ASN A 26 -7.43 9.55 -7.76
CA ASN A 26 -6.95 9.63 -9.14
C ASN A 26 -5.45 10.02 -9.19
N LYS A 27 -4.91 10.10 -10.41
CA LYS A 27 -3.49 10.42 -10.63
C LYS A 27 -3.04 11.73 -9.98
N ASP A 28 -3.87 12.77 -10.04
CA ASP A 28 -3.53 14.08 -9.48
C ASP A 28 -3.50 14.05 -7.95
N THR A 29 -4.46 13.36 -7.32
CA THR A 29 -4.45 13.15 -5.87
C THR A 29 -3.24 12.34 -5.40
N ILE A 30 -2.80 11.34 -6.18
CA ILE A 30 -1.59 10.54 -5.90
C ILE A 30 -0.33 11.40 -6.02
N HIS A 31 -0.22 12.24 -7.06
CA HIS A 31 0.92 13.16 -7.20
C HIS A 31 0.99 14.16 -6.04
N ARG A 32 -0.16 14.71 -5.63
CA ARG A 32 -0.24 15.62 -4.49
C ARG A 32 0.15 14.92 -3.19
N SER A 33 -0.37 13.72 -2.94
CA SER A 33 -0.03 12.95 -1.74
C SER A 33 1.44 12.53 -1.73
N ALA A 34 2.04 12.25 -2.90
CA ALA A 34 3.47 11.99 -3.02
C ALA A 34 4.33 13.21 -2.68
N ASN A 35 3.96 14.39 -3.19
CA ASN A 35 4.66 15.63 -2.84
C ASN A 35 4.60 15.91 -1.33
N ILE A 36 3.49 15.59 -0.68
CA ILE A 36 3.35 15.70 0.77
C ILE A 36 4.22 14.64 1.46
N ALA A 37 4.12 13.37 1.08
CA ALA A 37 4.92 12.28 1.66
C ALA A 37 6.43 12.57 1.57
N LYS A 38 6.90 13.13 0.45
CA LYS A 38 8.30 13.54 0.26
C LYS A 38 8.81 14.54 1.30
N LYS A 39 7.94 15.39 1.85
CA LYS A 39 8.30 16.35 2.92
C LYS A 39 8.52 15.68 4.27
N TYR A 40 7.77 14.60 4.53
CA TYR A 40 7.67 13.99 5.85
C TYR A 40 8.43 12.67 6.00
N LEU A 41 8.71 11.98 4.90
CA LEU A 41 9.53 10.78 4.91
C LEU A 41 11.00 11.12 5.23
N PRO A 42 11.61 10.49 6.24
CA PRO A 42 13.02 10.66 6.51
C PRO A 42 13.85 9.85 5.52
N ASP A 43 14.90 10.46 4.98
CA ASP A 43 15.94 9.81 4.19
C ASP A 43 15.41 8.84 3.11
N ILE A 44 14.76 9.41 2.10
CA ILE A 44 14.15 8.65 0.99
C ILE A 44 15.16 7.75 0.27
N ASP A 45 16.41 8.23 0.11
CA ASP A 45 17.46 7.46 -0.55
C ASP A 45 17.84 6.23 0.29
N PHE A 46 17.94 6.36 1.61
CA PHE A 46 18.08 5.21 2.51
C PHE A 46 16.91 4.23 2.37
N ILE A 47 15.66 4.71 2.35
CA ILE A 47 14.48 3.84 2.18
C ILE A 47 14.59 3.04 0.88
N ILE A 48 14.88 3.71 -0.24
CA ILE A 48 15.01 3.08 -1.55
C ILE A 48 16.15 2.05 -1.56
N ASN A 49 17.29 2.38 -0.93
CA ASN A 49 18.44 1.48 -0.85
C ASN A 49 18.15 0.25 0.02
N GLU A 50 17.49 0.41 1.16
CA GLU A 50 17.13 -0.69 2.06
C GLU A 50 16.15 -1.67 1.38
N ILE A 51 15.19 -1.14 0.62
CA ILE A 51 14.24 -1.92 -0.18
C ILE A 51 14.96 -2.66 -1.33
N ASN A 52 15.91 -2.02 -2.01
CA ASN A 52 16.51 -2.58 -3.21
C ASN A 52 17.66 -3.55 -2.96
N SER A 53 18.51 -3.22 -1.98
CA SER A 53 19.81 -3.84 -1.74
C SER A 53 20.02 -4.26 -0.29
N GLY A 54 19.18 -3.78 0.63
CA GLY A 54 19.21 -4.14 2.06
C GLY A 54 18.38 -5.39 2.36
N LYS A 55 17.59 -5.33 3.45
CA LYS A 55 16.73 -6.45 3.88
C LYS A 55 15.58 -6.75 2.92
N GLY A 56 15.38 -5.89 1.91
CA GLY A 56 14.23 -5.98 1.02
C GLY A 56 12.96 -5.48 1.68
N TYR A 57 12.99 -4.92 2.89
CA TYR A 57 11.82 -4.28 3.47
C TYR A 57 12.20 -3.13 4.40
N ILE A 58 11.25 -2.22 4.62
CA ILE A 58 11.34 -1.22 5.68
C ILE A 58 10.01 -1.10 6.43
N GLU A 59 10.13 -0.87 7.72
CA GLU A 59 8.99 -0.53 8.58
C GLU A 59 9.06 0.96 8.89
N ILE A 60 7.98 1.67 8.56
CA ILE A 60 7.77 3.08 8.86
C ILE A 60 6.61 3.17 9.86
N SER A 61 6.92 3.61 11.07
CA SER A 61 5.97 3.73 12.16
C SER A 61 5.42 5.15 12.24
N ASN A 62 4.22 5.27 12.81
CA ASN A 62 3.54 6.54 13.07
C ASN A 62 3.20 7.33 11.79
N VAL A 63 2.66 6.63 10.78
CA VAL A 63 2.18 7.23 9.52
C VAL A 63 0.71 7.66 9.60
N PRO A 64 0.24 8.59 8.74
CA PRO A 64 -1.17 8.96 8.66
C PRO A 64 -2.12 7.76 8.46
N ILE A 65 -3.16 7.71 9.29
CA ILE A 65 -4.24 6.72 9.21
C ILE A 65 -5.60 7.40 9.42
N ASP A 66 -6.66 6.82 8.86
CA ASP A 66 -8.02 7.34 9.04
C ASP A 66 -8.41 7.35 10.53
N ARG A 67 -9.03 8.45 10.97
CA ARG A 67 -9.48 8.62 12.36
C ARG A 67 -10.53 7.59 12.77
N THR A 68 -11.38 7.22 11.81
CA THR A 68 -12.45 6.25 11.98
C THR A 68 -12.22 5.08 11.03
N ILE A 69 -11.91 3.92 11.59
CA ILE A 69 -11.74 2.68 10.84
C ILE A 69 -13.03 1.87 11.01
N PRO A 70 -13.82 1.65 9.94
CA PRO A 70 -15.04 0.86 10.03
C PRO A 70 -14.72 -0.62 10.33
N PRO A 71 -15.73 -1.43 10.72
CA PRO A 71 -15.53 -2.87 10.84
C PRO A 71 -15.01 -3.47 9.53
N PRO A 72 -14.24 -4.57 9.58
CA PRO A 72 -13.70 -5.22 8.39
C PRO A 72 -14.83 -5.58 7.39
N PRO A 73 -14.64 -5.36 6.08
CA PRO A 73 -15.64 -5.70 5.08
C PRO A 73 -15.84 -7.22 5.01
N SER A 74 -17.08 -7.66 4.81
CA SER A 74 -17.43 -9.08 4.67
C SER A 74 -17.28 -9.61 3.24
N ASP A 75 -17.20 -8.72 2.26
CA ASP A 75 -17.17 -8.99 0.82
C ASP A 75 -15.84 -8.61 0.16
N GLY A 76 -14.89 -8.09 0.95
CA GLY A 76 -13.60 -7.61 0.47
C GLY A 76 -13.66 -6.31 -0.35
N LEU A 77 -14.81 -5.64 -0.43
CA LEU A 77 -14.95 -4.35 -1.09
C LEU A 77 -14.56 -3.19 -0.13
N PRO A 78 -14.18 -2.02 -0.67
CA PRO A 78 -13.93 -0.84 0.15
C PRO A 78 -15.18 -0.44 0.93
N HIS A 79 -15.01 -0.13 2.21
CA HIS A 79 -16.13 0.31 3.05
C HIS A 79 -16.50 1.78 2.72
N PRO A 80 -17.78 2.11 2.42
CA PRO A 80 -18.18 3.44 1.93
C PRO A 80 -17.95 4.58 2.93
N ASN A 81 -17.93 4.27 4.23
CA ASN A 81 -17.67 5.24 5.30
C ASN A 81 -16.19 5.35 5.69
N LYS A 82 -15.28 4.64 5.01
CA LYS A 82 -13.84 4.74 5.26
C LYS A 82 -13.32 6.02 4.62
N GLY A 83 -12.49 6.76 5.33
CA GLY A 83 -11.80 7.92 4.75
C GLY A 83 -10.72 7.49 3.75
N HIS A 84 -10.08 8.48 3.13
CA HIS A 84 -9.01 8.26 2.14
C HIS A 84 -7.62 8.53 2.71
N LEU A 85 -7.49 8.85 4.00
CA LEU A 85 -6.24 9.35 4.56
C LEU A 85 -5.14 8.29 4.51
N SER A 86 -5.44 7.06 4.93
CA SER A 86 -4.48 5.94 4.87
C SER A 86 -4.16 5.54 3.43
N GLU A 87 -5.12 5.62 2.52
CA GLU A 87 -4.93 5.30 1.09
C GLU A 87 -4.04 6.33 0.38
N LEU A 88 -4.31 7.62 0.60
CA LEU A 88 -3.48 8.72 0.10
C LEU A 88 -2.05 8.65 0.65
N CYS A 89 -1.91 8.32 1.94
CA CYS A 89 -0.61 8.10 2.57
C CYS A 89 0.14 6.94 1.89
N LEU A 90 -0.51 5.78 1.76
CA LEU A 90 0.07 4.60 1.13
C LEU A 90 0.53 4.90 -0.31
N LEU A 91 -0.38 5.41 -1.14
CA LEU A 91 -0.11 5.71 -2.54
C LEU A 91 0.95 6.81 -2.69
N GLY A 92 0.92 7.82 -1.83
CA GLY A 92 1.90 8.91 -1.81
C GLY A 92 3.30 8.42 -1.49
N ILE A 93 3.45 7.56 -0.46
CA ILE A 93 4.73 6.93 -0.12
C ILE A 93 5.22 6.07 -1.29
N THR A 94 4.37 5.19 -1.83
CA THR A 94 4.74 4.34 -2.97
C THR A 94 5.23 5.17 -4.15
N TYR A 95 4.50 6.22 -4.52
CA TYR A 95 4.89 7.09 -5.63
C TYR A 95 6.18 7.88 -5.35
N THR A 96 6.37 8.34 -4.11
CA THR A 96 7.59 9.04 -3.68
C THR A 96 8.85 8.18 -3.83
N LEU A 97 8.72 6.86 -3.63
CA LEU A 97 9.81 5.90 -3.78
C LEU A 97 10.09 5.53 -5.25
N GLY A 98 9.50 6.25 -6.21
CA GLY A 98 9.72 6.05 -7.64
C GLY A 98 8.93 4.88 -8.22
N LEU A 99 7.86 4.45 -7.55
CA LEU A 99 7.04 3.33 -7.97
C LEU A 99 5.70 3.83 -8.51
N ASN A 100 5.10 3.07 -9.41
CA ASN A 100 3.82 3.43 -10.01
C ASN A 100 2.73 2.50 -9.48
N PRO A 101 1.84 3.00 -8.60
CA PRO A 101 0.63 2.30 -8.21
C PRO A 101 -0.19 1.90 -9.44
N PHE A 102 -0.71 0.67 -9.46
CA PHE A 102 -1.63 0.22 -10.50
C PHE A 102 -2.60 -0.81 -9.92
N SER A 103 -3.71 -1.02 -10.61
CA SER A 103 -4.72 -2.02 -10.28
C SER A 103 -5.02 -2.90 -11.49
N TYR A 104 -5.62 -4.06 -11.23
CA TYR A 104 -6.18 -4.92 -12.26
C TYR A 104 -7.69 -4.71 -12.28
N GLN A 105 -8.26 -4.45 -13.46
CA GLN A 105 -9.69 -4.15 -13.58
C GLN A 105 -10.57 -5.29 -13.07
N GLU A 106 -10.08 -6.52 -13.22
CA GLU A 106 -10.74 -7.76 -12.80
C GLU A 106 -10.70 -7.97 -11.27
N GLU A 107 -9.72 -7.36 -10.60
CA GLU A 107 -9.53 -7.49 -9.15
C GLU A 107 -10.21 -6.32 -8.43
N LYS A 108 -11.23 -6.64 -7.62
CA LYS A 108 -11.98 -5.65 -6.82
C LYS A 108 -12.41 -4.41 -7.62
N CYS A 109 -12.88 -4.64 -8.84
CA CYS A 109 -13.35 -3.60 -9.76
C CYS A 109 -12.30 -2.53 -10.09
N GLY A 110 -11.01 -2.89 -10.10
CA GLY A 110 -9.94 -1.94 -10.42
C GLY A 110 -9.55 -1.00 -9.28
N ALA A 111 -9.94 -1.31 -8.03
CA ALA A 111 -9.49 -0.54 -6.88
C ALA A 111 -7.96 -0.51 -6.77
N LEU A 112 -7.38 0.67 -6.53
CA LEU A 112 -5.92 0.80 -6.34
C LEU A 112 -5.48 0.21 -5.00
N VAL A 113 -6.28 0.39 -3.95
CA VAL A 113 -5.98 -0.09 -2.61
C VAL A 113 -7.00 -1.14 -2.23
N HIS A 114 -6.51 -2.30 -1.80
CA HIS A 114 -7.35 -3.43 -1.45
C HIS A 114 -7.42 -3.62 0.06
N ASP A 115 -8.62 -3.58 0.63
CA ASP A 115 -8.86 -4.00 2.01
C ASP A 115 -8.75 -5.52 2.13
N ILE A 116 -7.78 -6.01 2.90
CA ILE A 116 -7.68 -7.43 3.25
C ILE A 116 -8.42 -7.61 4.56
N ALA A 117 -9.43 -8.47 4.57
CA ALA A 117 -10.14 -8.90 5.76
C ALA A 117 -10.39 -10.41 5.67
N PRO A 118 -10.51 -11.12 6.80
CA PRO A 118 -10.93 -12.51 6.75
C PRO A 118 -12.36 -12.60 6.22
N ILE A 119 -12.55 -13.51 5.28
CA ILE A 119 -13.88 -13.93 4.85
C ILE A 119 -14.37 -14.99 5.86
N ALA A 120 -15.66 -14.91 6.23
CA ALA A 120 -16.27 -15.81 7.20
C ALA A 120 -15.95 -17.29 6.87
N GLY A 121 -15.30 -17.97 7.82
CA GLY A 121 -14.74 -19.33 7.62
C GLY A 121 -13.25 -19.43 7.97
N ASN A 122 -12.50 -18.31 7.93
CA ASN A 122 -11.09 -18.24 8.32
C ASN A 122 -10.90 -17.33 9.55
N LYS A 123 -10.61 -17.92 10.73
CA LYS A 123 -10.70 -17.28 12.06
C LYS A 123 -9.58 -16.28 12.44
N LYS A 124 -9.09 -15.41 11.55
CA LYS A 124 -8.13 -14.35 11.95
C LYS A 124 -8.45 -13.01 11.29
N VAL A 125 -8.84 -12.02 12.09
CA VAL A 125 -9.08 -10.64 11.66
C VAL A 125 -7.77 -9.87 11.58
N PHE A 126 -7.34 -9.58 10.35
CA PHE A 126 -6.31 -8.60 10.03
C PHE A 126 -6.88 -7.67 8.98
N LEU A 127 -6.86 -6.36 9.24
CA LEU A 127 -7.09 -5.36 8.20
C LEU A 127 -5.71 -4.97 7.65
N ALA A 128 -5.40 -5.41 6.44
CA ALA A 128 -4.17 -5.02 5.74
C ALA A 128 -4.54 -4.36 4.42
N MET A 129 -3.92 -3.23 4.08
CA MET A 129 -4.05 -2.65 2.74
C MET A 129 -2.92 -3.15 1.87
N VAL A 130 -3.24 -3.80 0.77
CA VAL A 130 -2.25 -4.19 -0.24
C VAL A 130 -2.34 -3.32 -1.48
N LEU A 131 -1.20 -2.78 -1.88
CA LEU A 131 -1.00 -2.12 -3.16
C LEU A 131 -0.11 -2.98 -4.04
N SER A 132 -0.54 -3.21 -5.28
CA SER A 132 0.29 -3.80 -6.33
C SER A 132 1.04 -2.70 -7.08
N ALA A 133 2.36 -2.82 -7.24
CA ALA A 133 3.15 -1.89 -8.06
C ALA A 133 4.11 -2.67 -8.99
N LEU A 134 3.90 -2.67 -10.34
CA LEU A 134 4.85 -3.07 -11.43
C LEU A 134 4.34 -3.26 -12.89
N ILE A 135 5.32 -3.17 -13.82
CA ILE A 135 5.25 -3.10 -15.29
C ILE A 135 4.64 -4.33 -16.01
N SER A 136 3.65 -4.05 -16.88
CA SER A 136 3.08 -4.70 -18.08
C SER A 136 3.03 -6.25 -18.26
N THR A 137 1.79 -6.79 -18.17
CA THR A 137 1.05 -7.86 -18.92
C THR A 137 1.57 -9.33 -19.05
N PRO A 138 0.71 -10.37 -19.28
CA PRO A 138 -0.64 -10.67 -18.75
C PRO A 138 -0.78 -12.08 -18.04
N MET A 139 -1.65 -12.11 -16.99
CA MET A 139 -2.65 -13.10 -16.45
C MET A 139 -2.53 -14.64 -16.66
N VAL A 140 -2.88 -15.62 -15.79
CA VAL A 140 -3.64 -15.86 -14.52
C VAL A 140 -3.06 -17.19 -13.93
N HIS A 141 -2.75 -17.34 -12.63
CA HIS A 141 -3.55 -18.11 -11.64
C HIS A 141 -3.21 -17.63 -10.19
N ILE A 142 -3.46 -16.34 -10.01
CA ILE A 142 -4.06 -15.56 -8.90
C ILE A 142 -3.54 -15.67 -7.43
N LEU A 143 -2.79 -16.66 -6.96
CA LEU A 143 -2.06 -16.52 -5.67
C LEU A 143 -0.61 -17.01 -5.77
N ASN A 144 -0.40 -18.10 -6.50
CA ASN A 144 0.94 -18.52 -6.90
C ASN A 144 1.48 -17.69 -8.08
N ALA A 145 0.61 -17.07 -8.88
CA ALA A 145 1.01 -16.21 -10.01
C ALA A 145 1.08 -14.71 -9.66
N ILE A 146 0.25 -14.22 -8.73
CA ILE A 146 0.37 -12.85 -8.17
C ILE A 146 1.73 -12.69 -7.48
N SER A 147 2.18 -13.77 -6.85
CA SER A 147 3.54 -13.92 -6.35
C SER A 147 4.57 -13.53 -7.43
N ALA A 148 4.67 -14.25 -8.55
CA ALA A 148 5.86 -14.20 -9.41
C ALA A 148 6.21 -12.85 -10.11
N ARG A 149 5.38 -11.80 -10.04
CA ARG A 149 5.62 -10.53 -10.74
C ARG A 149 5.33 -9.25 -9.95
N ILE A 150 4.73 -9.34 -8.78
CA ILE A 150 4.77 -8.25 -7.82
C ILE A 150 6.20 -8.22 -7.27
N ARG A 151 7.04 -7.26 -7.70
CA ARG A 151 8.34 -7.08 -7.01
C ARG A 151 8.14 -6.35 -5.69
N TYR A 152 7.03 -5.64 -5.47
CA TYR A 152 6.81 -4.89 -4.23
C TYR A 152 5.39 -5.08 -3.69
N LEU A 153 5.32 -5.58 -2.45
CA LEU A 153 4.11 -5.70 -1.66
C LEU A 153 4.15 -4.64 -0.55
N TYR A 154 3.13 -3.80 -0.53
CA TYR A 154 2.96 -2.80 0.51
C TYR A 154 1.85 -3.22 1.46
N CYS A 155 2.10 -3.19 2.76
CA CYS A 155 1.11 -3.52 3.77
C CYS A 155 1.03 -2.39 4.80
N VAL A 156 -0.08 -1.64 4.82
CA VAL A 156 -0.46 -0.85 5.99
C VAL A 156 -1.14 -1.78 6.99
N TRP A 157 -0.64 -1.85 8.21
CA TRP A 157 -1.24 -2.66 9.27
C TRP A 157 -2.17 -1.76 10.10
N LEU A 158 -3.47 -2.05 10.07
CA LEU A 158 -4.47 -1.42 10.93
C LEU A 158 -4.94 -2.46 11.96
N ILE A 159 -4.25 -2.58 13.10
CA ILE A 159 -4.63 -3.53 14.15
C ILE A 159 -5.53 -2.83 15.17
N HIS A 160 -6.79 -3.28 15.27
CA HIS A 160 -7.68 -2.93 16.37
C HIS A 160 -7.38 -3.82 17.60
N HIS A 161 -7.34 -3.21 18.80
CA HIS A 161 -7.07 -3.80 20.13
C HIS A 161 -5.62 -3.94 20.65
N ARG A 162 -4.72 -3.00 20.28
CA ARG A 162 -3.64 -2.35 21.07
C ARG A 162 -2.41 -2.07 20.19
N GLN A 163 -2.53 -0.92 19.50
CA GLN A 163 -1.52 -0.10 18.82
C GLN A 163 -0.27 -0.77 18.24
N VAL A 164 -0.32 -1.02 16.93
CA VAL A 164 0.85 -0.86 16.05
C VAL A 164 0.38 -0.07 14.83
N HIS A 165 0.94 1.13 14.63
CA HIS A 165 0.73 1.97 13.45
C HIS A 165 1.99 1.87 12.60
N GLY A 166 2.02 0.89 11.69
CA GLY A 166 3.20 0.58 10.89
C GLY A 166 2.83 0.36 9.43
N LEU A 167 3.62 0.95 8.55
CA LEU A 167 3.65 0.64 7.14
C LEU A 167 4.88 -0.22 6.87
N LEU A 168 4.63 -1.46 6.42
CA LEU A 168 5.67 -2.35 5.94
C LEU A 168 5.74 -2.26 4.41
N LEU A 169 6.86 -1.77 3.92
CA LEU A 169 7.20 -1.78 2.50
C LEU A 169 8.08 -3.00 2.26
N CYS A 170 7.69 -3.95 1.41
CA CYS A 170 8.48 -5.16 1.17
C CYS A 170 8.69 -5.41 -0.33
N LYS A 171 9.91 -5.76 -0.71
CA LYS A 171 10.29 -6.28 -2.01
C LYS A 171 10.14 -7.80 -1.97
N GLN A 172 9.23 -8.32 -2.77
CA GLN A 172 9.06 -9.74 -2.95
C GLN A 172 10.20 -10.28 -3.84
N HIS A 173 11.08 -11.08 -3.26
CA HIS A 173 12.17 -11.75 -3.98
C HIS A 173 11.76 -13.18 -4.33
N TYR A 174 11.55 -13.48 -5.61
CA TYR A 174 11.27 -14.85 -6.08
C TYR A 174 12.57 -15.53 -6.54
N PRO A 175 12.97 -16.66 -5.94
CA PRO A 175 14.13 -17.42 -6.40
C PRO A 175 13.86 -18.32 -7.61
N TYR A 176 12.76 -18.16 -8.35
CA TYR A 176 12.41 -19.05 -9.47
C TYR A 176 12.72 -18.44 -10.85
N SER A 177 13.75 -18.96 -11.51
CA SER A 177 13.99 -18.78 -12.94
C SER A 177 12.94 -19.56 -13.73
N VAL A 178 11.94 -18.87 -14.27
CA VAL A 178 10.99 -19.47 -15.21
C VAL A 178 11.68 -19.57 -16.57
N HIS A 179 12.18 -20.75 -16.94
CA HIS A 179 12.57 -21.05 -18.32
C HIS A 179 11.30 -21.09 -19.19
N LEU A 180 11.03 -20.01 -19.91
CA LEU A 180 10.04 -19.98 -20.97
C LEU A 180 10.56 -20.80 -22.15
N ARG A 181 9.96 -21.97 -22.41
CA ARG A 181 10.12 -22.64 -23.70
C ARG A 181 9.27 -21.90 -24.73
N SER A 182 9.92 -21.35 -25.74
CA SER A 182 9.28 -20.87 -26.97
C SER A 182 8.55 -22.05 -27.62
N MET A 183 7.23 -21.95 -27.76
CA MET A 183 6.48 -22.77 -28.71
C MET A 183 6.37 -21.98 -30.01
N HIS A 184 7.01 -22.51 -31.05
CA HIS A 184 6.75 -22.14 -32.45
C HIS A 184 5.41 -22.70 -32.90
#